data_AF-A0A5B8RFL5-F1
#
_entry.id   AF-A0A5B8RFL5-F1
#
_cell.length_a   1.000
_cell.length_b   1.000
_cell.length_c   1.000
_cell.angle_alpha   90.00
_cell.angle_beta   90.00
_cell.angle_gamma   90.00
#
_symmetry.space_group_name_H-M   'P 1'
#
loop_
_entity.id
_entity.type
_entity.pdbx_description
1 polymer ?
#
loop_
_entity_poly.entity_id
_entity_poly.type
_entity_poly.pdbx_seq_one_letter_code
_entity_poly.pdbx_strand_id
1 'polypeptide(L)'
;MHEHIDTYVSDARAMTETASGLADAYARGEAADPQALIDKWESVKLHAAVETTAATIYSSIWQGIYGVKEAIEKERPDEAVREQVDALDHALWQGVGAVRLAAMQQKRGGQEEHGHGASGPVATIGEIEHNLDRVVAEYAEGETKEARELVHSTYMERFEGIEGLLIEQDAELVEALEKAFNVTLPRLIDQGAELSELRGAVDAMKEKLERAEGLAAKAGDDKEKVF
;
A
#
# COMPACT_ATOMS: atom_id res chain seq x y z
N MET A 1 3.76 -0.78 25.84
CA MET A 1 4.60 -0.63 24.63
C MET A 1 5.64 -1.75 24.41
N HIS A 2 6.07 -2.53 25.42
CA HIS A 2 6.75 -3.82 25.14
C HIS A 2 5.77 -4.90 24.63
N GLU A 3 4.47 -4.73 24.89
CA GLU A 3 3.43 -5.76 24.69
C GLU A 3 3.06 -6.09 23.24
N HIS A 4 3.58 -5.38 22.23
CA HIS A 4 3.21 -5.65 20.83
C HIS A 4 4.37 -6.06 19.92
N ILE A 5 5.62 -5.95 20.38
CA ILE A 5 6.77 -6.33 19.53
C ILE A 5 6.77 -7.83 19.21
N ASP A 6 6.41 -8.67 20.18
CA ASP A 6 6.30 -10.11 19.95
C ASP A 6 5.13 -10.44 19.01
N THR A 7 4.05 -9.65 19.05
CA THR A 7 2.95 -9.75 18.08
C THR A 7 3.42 -9.40 16.68
N TYR A 8 4.14 -8.30 16.48
CA TYR A 8 4.67 -7.89 15.17
C TYR A 8 5.65 -8.91 14.58
N VAL A 9 6.48 -9.53 15.44
CA VAL A 9 7.35 -10.64 15.05
C VAL A 9 6.54 -11.86 14.62
N SER A 10 5.48 -12.20 15.37
CA SER A 10 4.58 -13.30 15.02
C SER A 10 3.84 -13.04 13.71
N ASP A 11 3.42 -11.80 13.48
CA ASP A 11 2.72 -11.37 12.27
C ASP A 11 3.63 -11.48 11.04
N ALA A 12 4.88 -10.99 11.13
CA ALA A 12 5.88 -11.15 10.07
C ALA A 12 6.11 -12.62 9.72
N ARG A 13 6.27 -13.48 10.73
CA ARG A 13 6.41 -14.93 10.53
C ARG A 13 5.19 -15.54 9.85
N ALA A 14 3.99 -15.19 10.31
CA ALA A 14 2.76 -15.70 9.72
C ALA A 14 2.62 -15.26 8.25
N MET A 15 3.02 -14.04 7.89
CA MET A 15 3.07 -13.58 6.50
C MET A 15 4.06 -14.42 5.66
N THR A 16 5.29 -14.62 6.14
CA THR A 16 6.30 -15.44 5.44
C THR A 16 5.86 -16.90 5.30
N GLU A 17 5.23 -17.46 6.32
CA GLU A 17 4.66 -18.82 6.28
C GLU A 17 3.55 -18.95 5.25
N THR A 18 2.63 -17.97 5.16
CA THR A 18 1.59 -17.93 4.11
C THR A 18 2.23 -17.88 2.72
N ALA A 19 3.21 -16.98 2.50
CA ALA A 19 3.88 -16.84 1.22
C ALA A 19 4.63 -18.10 0.79
N SER A 20 5.35 -18.71 1.74
CA SER A 20 6.07 -19.97 1.51
C SER A 20 5.12 -21.12 1.21
N GLY A 21 4.00 -21.20 1.93
CA GLY A 21 2.97 -22.22 1.69
C GLY A 21 2.34 -22.12 0.30
N LEU A 22 2.10 -20.89 -0.19
CA LEU A 22 1.63 -20.64 -1.55
C LEU A 22 2.67 -21.04 -2.60
N ALA A 23 3.94 -20.66 -2.41
CA ALA A 23 5.03 -21.04 -3.32
C ALA A 23 5.23 -22.57 -3.37
N ASP A 24 5.09 -23.25 -2.23
CA ASP A 24 5.18 -24.70 -2.14
C ASP A 24 3.99 -25.40 -2.82
N ALA A 25 2.77 -24.88 -2.67
CA ALA A 25 1.59 -25.38 -3.39
C ALA A 25 1.75 -25.19 -4.90
N TYR A 26 2.17 -24.00 -5.32
CA TYR A 26 2.45 -23.65 -6.71
C TYR A 26 3.48 -24.61 -7.34
N ALA A 27 4.61 -24.86 -6.68
CA ALA A 27 5.65 -25.78 -7.15
C ALA A 27 5.19 -27.24 -7.27
N ARG A 28 4.15 -27.65 -6.52
CA ARG A 28 3.51 -28.97 -6.65
C ARG A 28 2.44 -29.02 -7.73
N GLY A 29 2.16 -27.92 -8.41
CA GLY A 29 1.04 -27.80 -9.36
C GLY A 29 -0.33 -27.83 -8.68
N GLU A 30 -0.39 -27.52 -7.38
CA GLU A 30 -1.63 -27.40 -6.63
C GLU A 30 -2.22 -26.00 -6.80
N ALA A 31 -3.52 -25.85 -6.52
CA ALA A 31 -4.15 -24.53 -6.51
C ALA A 31 -3.53 -23.67 -5.41
N ALA A 32 -2.88 -22.57 -5.80
CA ALA A 32 -2.38 -21.53 -4.92
C ALA A 32 -3.20 -20.27 -5.16
N ASP A 33 -3.86 -19.76 -4.12
CA ASP A 33 -4.60 -18.51 -4.17
C ASP A 33 -3.72 -17.38 -3.62
N PRO A 34 -3.04 -16.60 -4.48
CA PRO A 34 -2.17 -15.53 -4.01
C PRO A 34 -2.95 -14.35 -3.41
N GLN A 35 -4.29 -14.29 -3.55
CA GLN A 35 -5.10 -13.28 -2.86
C GLN A 35 -4.99 -13.41 -1.35
N ALA A 36 -4.79 -14.63 -0.85
CA ALA A 36 -4.62 -14.90 0.58
C ALA A 36 -3.45 -14.12 1.22
N LEU A 37 -2.49 -13.61 0.45
CA LEU A 37 -1.43 -12.74 0.98
C LEU A 37 -1.91 -11.32 1.29
N ILE A 38 -2.77 -10.76 0.45
CA ILE A 38 -3.34 -9.43 0.65
C ILE A 38 -4.27 -9.47 1.85
N ASP A 39 -5.21 -10.42 1.86
CA ASP A 39 -6.14 -10.64 2.99
C ASP A 39 -5.38 -10.86 4.31
N LYS A 40 -4.26 -11.60 4.25
CA LYS A 40 -3.44 -11.84 5.45
C LYS A 40 -2.74 -10.57 5.91
N TRP A 41 -2.20 -9.77 4.99
CA TRP A 41 -1.54 -8.51 5.31
C TRP A 41 -2.49 -7.55 6.01
N GLU A 42 -3.69 -7.36 5.46
CA GLU A 42 -4.75 -6.52 6.02
C GLU A 42 -5.21 -6.98 7.42
N SER A 43 -5.08 -8.27 7.71
CA SER A 43 -5.51 -8.85 9.00
C SER A 43 -4.50 -8.70 10.14
N VAL A 44 -3.21 -8.49 9.85
CA VAL A 44 -2.15 -8.52 10.86
C VAL A 44 -1.91 -7.15 11.49
N LYS A 45 -1.53 -7.12 12.77
CA LYS A 45 -1.28 -5.85 13.48
C LYS A 45 0.01 -5.17 13.03
N LEU A 46 0.91 -5.92 12.40
CA LEU A 46 2.10 -5.36 11.78
C LEU A 46 1.77 -4.36 10.68
N HIS A 47 0.67 -4.55 9.92
CA HIS A 47 0.24 -3.62 8.87
C HIS A 47 0.09 -2.20 9.41
N ALA A 48 -0.89 -1.98 10.29
CA ALA A 48 -1.14 -0.66 10.87
C ALA A 48 0.09 -0.07 11.60
N ALA A 49 0.95 -0.92 12.16
CA ALA A 49 2.16 -0.47 12.83
C ALA A 49 3.22 0.06 11.84
N VAL A 50 3.45 -0.63 10.71
CA VAL A 50 4.44 -0.20 9.70
C VAL A 50 3.95 1.03 8.96
N GLU A 51 2.67 1.05 8.61
CA GLU A 51 1.97 2.18 8.00
C GLU A 51 2.23 3.51 8.73
N THR A 52 2.06 3.50 10.05
CA THR A 52 2.21 4.70 10.89
C THR A 52 3.65 5.05 11.27
N THR A 53 4.62 4.15 11.06
CA THR A 53 5.99 4.32 11.59
C THR A 53 7.09 4.28 10.54
N ALA A 54 6.83 3.71 9.37
CA ALA A 54 7.87 3.32 8.41
C ALA A 54 7.39 3.37 6.96
N ALA A 55 6.97 4.56 6.54
CA ALA A 55 6.63 4.98 5.19
C ALA A 55 7.28 4.19 4.02
N THR A 56 8.61 4.28 3.90
CA THR A 56 9.36 3.66 2.80
C THR A 56 9.33 2.13 2.84
N ILE A 57 9.24 1.56 4.05
CA ILE A 57 9.18 0.11 4.23
C ILE A 57 7.79 -0.43 3.90
N TYR A 58 6.73 0.32 4.17
CA TYR A 58 5.36 -0.04 3.84
C TYR A 58 5.19 -0.39 2.35
N SER A 59 5.64 0.50 1.45
CA SER A 59 5.60 0.21 0.01
C SER A 59 6.45 -1.00 -0.37
N SER A 60 7.57 -1.25 0.31
CA SER A 60 8.44 -2.40 0.01
C SER A 60 7.77 -3.73 0.36
N ILE A 61 6.98 -3.78 1.43
CA ILE A 61 6.18 -4.95 1.80
C ILE A 61 5.10 -5.21 0.74
N TRP A 62 4.35 -4.19 0.34
CA TRP A 62 3.37 -4.29 -0.76
C TRP A 62 3.99 -4.76 -2.08
N GLN A 63 5.19 -4.26 -2.41
CA GLN A 63 5.92 -4.73 -3.59
C GLN A 63 6.32 -6.21 -3.49
N GLY A 64 6.69 -6.69 -2.30
CA GLY A 64 6.95 -8.12 -2.05
C GLY A 64 5.69 -8.98 -2.18
N ILE A 65 4.56 -8.54 -1.61
CA ILE A 65 3.25 -9.22 -1.71
C ILE A 65 2.85 -9.37 -3.17
N TYR A 66 2.82 -8.26 -3.92
CA TYR A 66 2.49 -8.31 -5.35
C TYR A 66 3.57 -9.01 -6.17
N GLY A 67 4.82 -9.02 -5.74
CA GLY A 67 5.89 -9.81 -6.35
C GLY A 67 5.54 -11.29 -6.37
N VAL A 68 5.16 -11.85 -5.20
CA VAL A 68 4.75 -13.25 -5.09
C VAL A 68 3.47 -13.50 -5.88
N LYS A 69 2.45 -12.66 -5.71
CA LYS A 69 1.15 -12.78 -6.40
C LYS A 69 1.32 -12.79 -7.93
N GLU A 70 2.00 -11.79 -8.48
CA GLU A 70 2.22 -11.70 -9.92
C GLU A 70 3.12 -12.82 -10.45
N ALA A 71 4.09 -13.31 -9.66
CA ALA A 71 4.93 -14.43 -10.08
C ALA A 71 4.12 -15.72 -10.23
N ILE A 72 3.20 -15.99 -9.30
CA ILE A 72 2.28 -17.14 -9.36
C ILE A 72 1.29 -16.97 -10.53
N GLU A 73 0.61 -15.82 -10.62
CA GLU A 73 -0.41 -15.55 -11.64
C GLU A 73 0.15 -15.57 -13.07
N LYS A 74 1.40 -15.15 -13.25
CA LYS A 74 2.10 -15.16 -14.56
C LYS A 74 2.85 -16.46 -14.83
N GLU A 75 2.62 -17.49 -14.02
CA GLU A 75 3.23 -18.82 -14.13
C GLU A 75 4.77 -18.76 -14.27
N ARG A 76 5.41 -17.93 -13.44
CA ARG A 76 6.86 -17.79 -13.43
C ARG A 76 7.54 -19.05 -12.86
N PRO A 77 8.79 -19.36 -13.23
CA PRO A 77 9.50 -20.52 -12.68
C PRO A 77 9.53 -20.50 -11.15
N ASP A 78 9.47 -21.68 -10.52
CA ASP A 78 9.45 -21.85 -9.06
C ASP A 78 10.53 -21.04 -8.33
N GLU A 79 11.74 -20.98 -8.91
CA GLU A 79 12.85 -20.18 -8.38
C GLU A 79 12.52 -18.69 -8.32
N ALA A 80 11.89 -18.15 -9.37
CA ALA A 80 11.47 -16.75 -9.40
C ALA A 80 10.35 -16.46 -8.41
N VAL A 81 9.45 -17.41 -8.16
CA VAL A 81 8.43 -17.27 -7.10
C VAL A 81 9.11 -17.23 -5.73
N ARG A 82 10.08 -18.13 -5.48
CA ARG A 82 10.83 -18.16 -4.22
C ARG A 82 11.66 -16.90 -3.98
N GLU A 83 12.28 -16.32 -5.01
CA GLU A 83 12.96 -15.04 -4.89
C GLU A 83 12.03 -13.92 -4.39
N GLN A 84 10.76 -13.91 -4.83
CA GLN A 84 9.78 -12.94 -4.35
C GLN A 84 9.35 -13.21 -2.90
N VAL A 85 9.29 -14.47 -2.48
CA VAL A 85 9.04 -14.84 -1.08
C VAL A 85 10.18 -14.33 -0.19
N ASP A 86 11.43 -14.51 -0.61
CA ASP A 86 12.60 -14.03 0.14
C ASP A 86 12.63 -12.48 0.19
N ALA A 87 12.26 -11.81 -0.89
CA ALA A 87 12.14 -10.35 -0.92
C ALA A 87 11.06 -9.84 0.05
N LEU A 88 9.91 -10.51 0.10
CA LEU A 88 8.84 -10.21 1.05
C LEU A 88 9.28 -10.44 2.50
N ASP A 89 9.95 -11.56 2.81
CA ASP A 89 10.46 -11.83 4.16
C ASP A 89 11.42 -10.73 4.63
N HIS A 90 12.37 -10.34 3.78
CA HIS A 90 13.28 -9.23 4.10
C HIS A 90 12.54 -7.92 4.38
N ALA A 91 11.56 -7.55 3.55
CA ALA A 91 10.78 -6.33 3.75
C ALA A 91 9.98 -6.37 5.07
N LEU A 92 9.38 -7.51 5.42
CA LEU A 92 8.65 -7.69 6.67
C LEU A 92 9.57 -7.52 7.88
N TRP A 93 10.77 -8.10 7.86
CA TRP A 93 11.73 -7.95 8.97
C TRP A 93 12.30 -6.54 9.08
N GLN A 94 12.51 -5.85 7.96
CA GLN A 94 12.81 -4.42 7.97
C GLN A 94 11.68 -3.62 8.62
N GLY A 95 10.41 -3.97 8.34
CA GLY A 95 9.24 -3.35 8.95
C GLY A 95 9.21 -3.53 10.47
N VAL A 96 9.39 -4.77 10.94
CA VAL A 96 9.52 -5.07 12.37
C VAL A 96 10.66 -4.27 13.01
N GLY A 97 11.80 -4.15 12.34
CA GLY A 97 12.94 -3.35 12.79
C GLY A 97 12.61 -1.86 12.93
N ALA A 98 11.92 -1.30 11.95
CA ALA A 98 11.52 0.10 11.93
C ALA A 98 10.51 0.42 13.05
N VAL A 99 9.49 -0.42 13.23
CA VAL A 99 8.51 -0.29 14.32
C VAL A 99 9.20 -0.36 15.70
N ARG A 100 10.16 -1.27 15.87
CA ARG A 100 10.96 -1.35 17.11
C ARG A 100 11.73 -0.06 17.38
N LEU A 101 12.37 0.49 16.35
CA LEU A 101 13.14 1.73 16.46
C LEU A 101 12.23 2.91 16.82
N ALA A 102 11.08 3.05 16.15
CA ALA A 102 10.09 4.08 16.42
C ALA A 102 9.59 3.99 17.88
N ALA A 103 9.23 2.80 18.35
CA ALA A 103 8.79 2.59 19.74
C ALA A 103 9.87 2.95 20.78
N MET A 104 11.16 2.78 20.45
CA MET A 104 12.27 3.21 21.31
C MET A 104 12.44 4.74 21.33
N GLN A 105 12.19 5.41 20.20
CA GLN A 105 12.29 6.88 20.08
C GLN A 105 11.10 7.59 20.74
N GLN A 106 9.89 7.05 20.61
CA GLN A 106 8.69 7.59 21.24
C GLN A 106 8.75 7.56 22.78
N LYS A 107 9.49 6.60 23.36
CA LYS A 107 9.83 6.58 24.79
C LYS A 107 10.80 7.70 25.22
N ARG A 108 11.50 8.35 24.29
CA ARG A 108 12.52 9.40 24.55
C ARG A 108 12.05 10.82 24.20
N GLY A 109 10.91 10.98 23.56
CA GLY A 109 10.28 12.27 23.26
C GLY A 109 8.92 12.05 22.62
N GLY A 110 7.89 12.70 23.16
CA GLY A 110 6.54 12.66 22.60
C GLY A 110 6.35 13.78 21.59
N GLN A 111 5.81 13.47 20.41
CA GLN A 111 5.24 14.42 19.46
C GLN A 111 4.02 13.74 18.80
N GLU A 112 2.84 14.31 18.99
CA GLU A 112 2.16 15.33 18.15
C GLU A 112 1.34 14.66 17.05
N GLU A 113 0.09 14.36 17.41
CA GLU A 113 -0.98 13.96 16.50
C GLU A 113 -1.19 15.06 15.44
N HIS A 114 -0.94 14.72 14.19
CA HIS A 114 -1.37 15.55 13.07
C HIS A 114 -2.84 15.23 12.82
N GLY A 115 -3.71 16.08 13.38
CA GLY A 115 -5.13 16.06 13.07
C GLY A 115 -5.35 16.55 11.65
N HIS A 116 -5.75 15.64 10.75
CA HIS A 116 -6.24 16.01 9.44
C HIS A 116 -7.61 16.68 9.59
N GLY A 117 -7.73 17.91 9.08
CA GLY A 117 -9.03 18.58 8.95
C GLY A 117 -9.94 17.76 8.03
N ALA A 118 -11.17 17.51 8.47
CA ALA A 118 -12.14 16.71 7.73
C ALA A 118 -12.64 17.46 6.49
N SER A 119 -11.90 17.35 5.38
CA SER A 119 -12.46 17.48 4.04
C SER A 119 -13.35 16.24 3.78
N GLY A 120 -14.54 16.43 3.19
CA GLY A 120 -15.40 15.31 2.82
C GLY A 120 -14.74 14.42 1.75
N PRO A 121 -15.14 13.14 1.58
CA PRO A 121 -14.45 12.19 0.70
C PRO A 121 -14.22 12.68 -0.74
N VAL A 122 -15.20 13.38 -1.31
CA VAL A 122 -15.11 13.98 -2.65
C VAL A 122 -14.00 15.04 -2.73
N ALA A 123 -13.90 15.92 -1.73
CA ALA A 123 -12.85 16.94 -1.69
C ALA A 123 -11.47 16.29 -1.50
N THR A 124 -11.38 15.27 -0.66
CA THR A 124 -10.14 14.49 -0.47
C THR A 124 -9.68 13.84 -1.77
N ILE A 125 -10.60 13.29 -2.57
CA ILE A 125 -10.26 12.71 -3.88
C ILE A 125 -9.69 13.78 -4.83
N GLY A 126 -10.31 14.96 -4.91
CA GLY A 126 -9.76 16.06 -5.71
C GLY A 126 -8.35 16.51 -5.26
N GLU A 127 -8.07 16.50 -3.95
CA GLU A 127 -6.73 16.75 -3.41
C GLU A 127 -5.72 15.66 -3.80
N ILE A 128 -6.14 14.40 -3.82
CA ILE A 128 -5.31 13.28 -4.27
C ILE A 128 -4.94 13.46 -5.75
N GLU A 129 -5.91 13.75 -6.62
CA GLU A 129 -5.66 13.99 -8.04
C GLU A 129 -4.68 15.13 -8.28
N HIS A 130 -4.82 16.23 -7.54
CA HIS A 130 -3.90 17.35 -7.60
C HIS A 130 -2.48 16.95 -7.19
N ASN A 131 -2.32 16.15 -6.13
CA ASN A 131 -1.02 15.66 -5.72
C ASN A 131 -0.41 14.70 -6.75
N LEU A 132 -1.20 13.88 -7.43
CA LEU A 132 -0.72 13.01 -8.51
C LEU A 132 -0.19 13.82 -9.71
N ASP A 133 -0.83 14.94 -10.06
CA ASP A 133 -0.30 15.86 -11.08
C ASP A 133 1.05 16.45 -10.65
N ARG A 134 1.21 16.74 -9.35
CA ARG A 134 2.48 17.20 -8.79
C ARG A 134 3.55 16.10 -8.81
N VAL A 135 3.22 14.84 -8.54
CA VAL A 135 4.17 13.71 -8.67
C VAL A 135 4.79 13.67 -10.07
N VAL A 136 3.96 13.85 -11.11
CA VAL A 136 4.45 13.91 -12.50
C VAL A 136 5.37 15.11 -12.71
N ALA A 137 5.07 16.26 -12.12
CA ALA A 137 5.88 17.47 -12.23
C ALA A 137 7.26 17.30 -11.56
N GLU A 138 7.31 16.87 -10.29
CA GLU A 138 8.56 16.62 -9.56
C GLU A 138 9.42 15.59 -10.32
N TYR A 139 8.80 14.51 -10.83
CA TYR A 139 9.52 13.50 -11.61
C TYR A 139 10.08 14.06 -12.92
N ALA A 140 9.32 14.90 -13.63
CA ALA A 140 9.78 15.54 -14.86
C ALA A 140 10.94 16.51 -14.64
N GLU A 141 11.06 17.08 -13.44
CA GLU A 141 12.17 17.93 -13.01
C GLU A 141 13.41 17.12 -12.57
N GLY A 142 13.28 15.79 -12.48
CA GLY A 142 14.34 14.88 -12.04
C GLY A 142 14.37 14.66 -10.52
N GLU A 143 13.45 15.29 -9.78
CA GLU A 143 13.32 15.22 -8.32
C GLU A 143 12.60 13.91 -7.92
N THR A 144 13.27 12.80 -8.21
CA THR A 144 12.74 11.44 -8.09
C THR A 144 12.41 11.09 -6.64
N LYS A 145 13.20 11.60 -5.69
CA LYS A 145 13.00 11.35 -4.27
C LYS A 145 11.77 12.10 -3.75
N GLU A 146 11.60 13.34 -4.18
CA GLU A 146 10.48 14.22 -3.85
C GLU A 146 9.18 13.67 -4.45
N ALA A 147 9.22 13.19 -5.70
CA ALA A 147 8.11 12.46 -6.32
C ALA A 147 7.74 11.21 -5.50
N ARG A 148 8.74 10.43 -5.07
CA ARG A 148 8.55 9.21 -4.26
C ARG A 148 7.91 9.52 -2.90
N GLU A 149 8.37 10.57 -2.23
CA GLU A 149 7.84 11.03 -0.95
C GLU A 149 6.41 11.55 -1.10
N LEU A 150 6.11 12.28 -2.18
CA LEU A 150 4.77 12.82 -2.44
C LEU A 150 3.73 11.74 -2.76
N VAL A 151 4.10 10.70 -3.51
CA VAL A 151 3.22 9.51 -3.71
C VAL A 151 2.85 8.92 -2.36
N HIS A 152 3.84 8.74 -1.49
CA HIS A 152 3.64 8.14 -0.18
C HIS A 152 2.80 9.02 0.75
N SER A 153 3.13 10.31 0.88
CA SER A 153 2.36 11.22 1.74
C SER A 153 0.92 11.38 1.27
N THR A 154 0.69 11.35 -0.05
CA THR A 154 -0.67 11.36 -0.60
C THR A 154 -1.46 10.12 -0.21
N TYR A 155 -0.84 8.94 -0.24
CA TYR A 155 -1.50 7.72 0.23
C TYR A 155 -1.86 7.84 1.73
N MET A 156 -0.88 8.14 2.57
CA MET A 156 -1.04 8.17 4.03
C MET A 156 -1.98 9.27 4.52
N GLU A 157 -1.80 10.49 4.03
CA GLU A 157 -2.49 11.65 4.57
C GLU A 157 -3.87 11.88 3.95
N ARG A 158 -4.22 11.15 2.89
CA ARG A 158 -5.46 11.36 2.14
C ARG A 158 -6.18 10.06 1.82
N PHE A 159 -5.53 9.14 1.11
CA PHE A 159 -6.20 7.94 0.62
C PHE A 159 -6.69 7.04 1.77
N GLU A 160 -5.82 6.77 2.76
CA GLU A 160 -6.18 6.04 3.98
C GLU A 160 -7.43 6.62 4.68
N GLY A 161 -7.55 7.95 4.72
CA GLY A 161 -8.66 8.64 5.37
C GLY A 161 -10.03 8.40 4.72
N ILE A 162 -10.07 7.95 3.46
CA ILE A 162 -11.30 7.64 2.71
C ILE A 162 -11.45 6.16 2.37
N GLU A 163 -10.41 5.36 2.57
CA GLU A 163 -10.34 3.95 2.19
C GLU A 163 -11.50 3.14 2.80
N GLY A 164 -11.72 3.27 4.11
CA GLY A 164 -12.79 2.54 4.80
C GLY A 164 -14.21 2.86 4.27
N LEU A 165 -14.43 4.06 3.72
CA LEU A 165 -15.70 4.39 3.07
C LEU A 165 -15.78 3.80 1.66
N LEU A 166 -14.66 3.80 0.92
CA LEU A 166 -14.61 3.30 -0.45
C LEU A 166 -14.67 1.77 -0.52
N ILE A 167 -14.05 1.08 0.43
CA ILE A 167 -13.98 -0.39 0.45
C ILE A 167 -15.36 -1.03 0.65
N GLU A 168 -16.25 -0.36 1.38
CA GLU A 168 -17.66 -0.75 1.52
C GLU A 168 -18.44 -0.66 0.20
N GLN A 169 -17.98 0.17 -0.75
CA GLN A 169 -18.63 0.37 -2.04
C GLN A 169 -18.03 -0.51 -3.14
N ASP A 170 -16.70 -0.59 -3.19
CA ASP A 170 -15.96 -1.25 -4.26
C ASP A 170 -14.55 -1.65 -3.78
N ALA A 171 -14.44 -2.83 -3.15
CA ALA A 171 -13.17 -3.33 -2.61
C ALA A 171 -12.11 -3.58 -3.71
N GLU A 172 -12.52 -4.03 -4.90
CA GLU A 172 -11.60 -4.23 -6.02
C GLU A 172 -11.00 -2.90 -6.51
N LEU A 173 -11.80 -1.83 -6.50
CA LEU A 173 -11.32 -0.48 -6.83
C LEU A 173 -10.30 0.03 -5.80
N VAL A 174 -10.55 -0.21 -4.51
CA VAL A 174 -9.62 0.16 -3.42
C VAL A 174 -8.31 -0.59 -3.57
N GLU A 175 -8.33 -1.92 -3.69
CA GLU A 175 -7.12 -2.73 -3.87
C GLU A 175 -6.32 -2.26 -5.10
N ALA A 176 -7.00 -1.95 -6.20
CA ALA A 176 -6.36 -1.44 -7.41
C ALA A 176 -5.68 -0.08 -7.20
N LEU A 177 -6.26 0.80 -6.38
CA LEU A 177 -5.68 2.09 -6.01
C LEU A 177 -4.49 1.90 -5.04
N GLU A 178 -4.61 1.03 -4.06
CA GLU A 178 -3.52 0.69 -3.14
C GLU A 178 -2.32 0.12 -3.87
N LYS A 179 -2.54 -0.83 -4.79
CA LYS A 179 -1.50 -1.34 -5.68
C LYS A 179 -0.84 -0.21 -6.46
N ALA A 180 -1.63 0.73 -6.97
CA ALA A 180 -1.09 1.82 -7.77
C ALA A 180 -0.20 2.76 -6.93
N PHE A 181 -0.61 3.10 -5.71
CA PHE A 181 0.16 3.92 -4.77
C PHE A 181 1.40 3.22 -4.22
N ASN A 182 1.29 1.95 -3.85
CA ASN A 182 2.34 1.26 -3.09
C ASN A 182 3.27 0.42 -3.95
N VAL A 183 2.85 0.07 -5.17
CA VAL A 183 3.61 -0.78 -6.09
C VAL A 183 3.89 -0.07 -7.40
N THR A 184 2.86 0.30 -8.15
CA THR A 184 3.03 0.75 -9.55
C THR A 184 3.82 2.04 -9.66
N LEU A 185 3.37 3.13 -9.03
CA LEU A 185 4.07 4.42 -9.10
C LEU A 185 5.47 4.35 -8.46
N PRO A 186 5.63 3.80 -7.24
CA PRO A 186 6.95 3.60 -6.64
C PRO A 186 7.94 2.91 -7.56
N ARG A 187 7.52 1.79 -8.17
CA ARG A 187 8.38 1.00 -9.04
C ARG A 187 8.79 1.78 -10.29
N LEU A 188 7.86 2.50 -10.93
CA LEU A 188 8.18 3.33 -12.11
C LEU A 188 9.18 4.43 -11.75
N ILE A 189 8.99 5.08 -10.61
CA ILE A 189 9.89 6.12 -10.11
C ILE A 189 11.28 5.54 -9.80
N ASP A 190 11.34 4.48 -9.00
CA ASP A 190 12.58 3.83 -8.56
C ASP A 190 13.38 3.22 -9.73
N GLN A 191 12.70 2.78 -10.79
CA GLN A 191 13.33 2.22 -11.99
C GLN A 191 13.73 3.27 -13.02
N GLY A 192 13.42 4.56 -12.82
CA GLY A 192 13.72 5.59 -13.81
C GLY A 192 12.94 5.39 -15.11
N ALA A 193 11.68 4.96 -15.03
CA ALA A 193 10.82 4.73 -16.19
C ALA A 193 10.64 6.00 -17.04
N GLU A 194 10.22 5.83 -18.29
CA GLU A 194 9.99 7.00 -19.16
C GLU A 194 8.86 7.88 -18.60
N LEU A 195 9.00 9.20 -18.71
CA LEU A 195 7.99 10.15 -18.18
C LEU A 195 6.58 9.87 -18.71
N SER A 196 6.47 9.38 -19.96
CA SER A 196 5.18 8.97 -20.54
C SER A 196 4.55 7.77 -19.84
N GLU A 197 5.36 6.83 -19.36
CA GLU A 197 4.87 5.65 -18.63
C GLU A 197 4.35 6.05 -17.26
N LEU A 198 5.09 6.90 -16.54
CA LEU A 198 4.63 7.45 -15.26
C LEU A 198 3.32 8.23 -15.42
N ARG A 199 3.23 9.09 -16.44
CA ARG A 199 2.00 9.83 -16.77
C ARG A 199 0.82 8.90 -17.04
N GLY A 200 1.03 7.88 -17.87
CA GLY A 200 -0.03 6.90 -18.15
C GLY A 200 -0.51 6.16 -16.89
N ALA A 201 0.39 5.83 -15.97
CA ALA A 201 0.02 5.23 -14.69
C ALA A 201 -0.79 6.20 -13.81
N VAL A 202 -0.40 7.48 -13.75
CA VAL A 202 -1.13 8.52 -13.04
C VAL A 202 -2.52 8.76 -13.64
N ASP A 203 -2.63 8.86 -14.97
CA ASP A 203 -3.92 9.03 -15.64
C ASP A 203 -4.86 7.86 -15.33
N ALA A 204 -4.35 6.62 -15.38
CA ALA A 204 -5.12 5.43 -15.02
C ALA A 204 -5.53 5.39 -13.54
N MET A 205 -4.79 6.06 -12.64
CA MET A 205 -5.21 6.25 -11.25
C MET A 205 -6.31 7.30 -11.13
N LYS A 206 -6.21 8.41 -11.85
CA LYS A 206 -7.23 9.47 -11.86
C LYS A 206 -8.58 8.95 -12.37
N GLU A 207 -8.59 8.10 -13.39
CA GLU A 207 -9.83 7.44 -13.85
C GLU A 207 -10.49 6.58 -12.75
N LYS A 208 -9.69 5.92 -11.91
CA LYS A 208 -10.19 5.14 -10.76
C LYS A 208 -10.69 6.04 -9.64
N LEU A 209 -10.01 7.15 -9.40
CA LEU A 209 -10.40 8.17 -8.42
C LEU A 209 -11.71 8.86 -8.82
N GLU A 210 -11.92 9.17 -10.10
CA GLU A 210 -13.19 9.69 -10.62
C GLU A 210 -14.35 8.72 -10.36
N ARG A 211 -14.12 7.40 -10.56
CA ARG A 211 -15.10 6.37 -10.19
C ARG A 211 -15.36 6.37 -8.68
N ALA A 212 -14.31 6.43 -7.86
CA ALA A 212 -14.43 6.48 -6.40
C ALA A 212 -15.20 7.72 -5.94
N GLU A 213 -14.99 8.87 -6.58
CA GLU A 213 -15.71 10.12 -6.31
C GLU A 213 -17.20 9.95 -6.59
N GLY A 214 -17.54 9.36 -7.74
CA GLY A 214 -18.92 9.04 -8.11
C GLY A 214 -19.61 8.07 -7.15
N LEU A 215 -18.88 7.13 -6.54
CA LEU A 215 -19.40 6.23 -5.51
C LEU A 215 -19.58 6.96 -4.17
N ALA A 216 -18.59 7.75 -3.75
CA ALA A 216 -18.63 8.51 -2.51
C ALA A 216 -19.74 9.56 -2.49
N ALA A 217 -19.98 10.25 -3.61
CA ALA A 217 -21.08 11.21 -3.74
C ALA A 217 -22.45 10.55 -3.56
N LYS A 218 -22.67 9.36 -4.16
CA LYS A 218 -23.91 8.60 -4.00
C LYS A 218 -24.14 8.13 -2.57
N ALA A 219 -23.07 7.65 -1.91
CA ALA A 219 -23.15 7.21 -0.52
C ALA A 219 -23.45 8.35 0.47
N GLY A 220 -22.97 9.57 0.18
CA GLY A 220 -23.32 10.78 0.93
C GLY A 220 -24.79 11.17 0.78
N ASP A 221 -25.30 11.19 -0.45
CA ASP A 221 -26.69 11.50 -0.78
C ASP A 221 -27.69 10.50 -0.16
N ASP A 222 -27.34 9.22 -0.08
CA ASP A 222 -28.19 8.19 0.50
C ASP A 222 -28.24 8.29 2.04
N LYS A 223 -27.18 8.76 2.69
CA LYS A 223 -27.19 9.04 4.14
C LYS A 223 -28.05 10.26 4.49
N GLU A 224 -28.08 11.31 3.67
CA GLU A 224 -28.94 12.49 3.90
C GLU A 224 -30.44 12.19 3.74
N LYS A 225 -30.83 11.22 2.89
CA LYS A 225 -32.25 10.87 2.65
C LYS A 225 -32.89 9.98 3.72
N VAL A 226 -32.09 9.39 4.60
CA VAL A 226 -32.54 8.44 5.64
C VAL A 226 -32.79 9.14 6.99
N PHE A 227 -32.46 10.43 7.09
CA PHE A 227 -32.79 11.30 8.23
C PHE A 227 -33.91 12.27 7.91
#